data_AF-A0A2V9BMW8-F1
#
_entry.id   AF-A0A2V9BMW8-F1
#
_cell.length_a   1.000
_cell.length_b   1.000
_cell.length_c   1.000
_cell.angle_alpha   90.00
_cell.angle_beta   90.00
_cell.angle_gamma   90.00
#
_symmetry.space_group_name_H-M   'P 1'
#
loop_
_entity.id
_entity.type
_entity.pdbx_description
1 polymer ?
#
loop_
_entity_poly.entity_id
_entity_poly.type
_entity_poly.pdbx_seq_one_letter_code
_entity_poly.pdbx_strand_id
1 'polypeptide(L)'
;MGKFSRTWQLVKQSFVILRSDKQLMLFPILSAISCLIVTAIIATGGTLLMMPSITTAAANGERFQPNHSPMFLLGMFTMYVANYFIIVFFNVALVGVANSRLMGGNWTFRDGIELAWARKGTILQWAFVAATVGMILRT
;
A
#
# COMPACT_ATOMS: atom_id res chain seq x y z
N MET A 1 31.73 5.26 -23.98
CA MET A 1 31.00 4.10 -23.43
C MET A 1 31.22 3.89 -21.90
N GLY A 2 31.48 4.92 -21.09
CA GLY A 2 31.96 4.74 -19.69
C GLY A 2 31.10 5.30 -18.54
N LYS A 3 30.02 6.02 -18.80
CA LYS A 3 29.21 6.66 -17.74
C LYS A 3 28.17 5.70 -17.14
N PHE A 4 27.41 5.00 -17.98
CA PHE A 4 26.39 4.03 -17.55
C PHE A 4 26.97 2.86 -16.74
N SER A 5 28.15 2.34 -17.12
CA SER A 5 28.79 1.25 -16.36
C SER A 5 29.17 1.67 -14.94
N ARG A 6 29.64 2.92 -14.77
CA ARG A 6 30.05 3.48 -13.49
C ARG A 6 28.85 3.82 -12.60
N THR A 7 27.77 4.34 -13.17
CA THR A 7 26.49 4.52 -12.46
C THR A 7 25.89 3.17 -12.07
N TRP A 8 25.97 2.16 -12.93
CA TRP A 8 25.50 0.80 -12.64
C TRP A 8 26.33 0.12 -11.55
N GLN A 9 27.64 0.34 -11.51
CA GLN A 9 28.50 -0.13 -10.42
C GLN A 9 28.17 0.56 -9.09
N LEU A 10 27.92 1.86 -9.08
CA LEU A 10 27.49 2.58 -7.89
C LEU A 10 26.13 2.08 -7.39
N VAL A 11 25.16 1.91 -8.30
CA VAL A 11 23.86 1.31 -7.96
C VAL A 11 24.03 -0.09 -7.40
N LYS A 12 24.87 -0.95 -8.00
CA LYS A 12 25.15 -2.29 -7.44
C LYS A 12 25.85 -2.24 -6.09
N GLN A 13 26.80 -1.32 -5.87
CA GLN A 13 27.47 -1.19 -4.59
C GLN A 13 26.51 -0.70 -3.51
N SER A 14 25.67 0.29 -3.80
CA SER A 14 24.57 0.70 -2.92
C SER A 14 23.56 -0.43 -2.70
N PHE A 15 23.26 -1.24 -3.72
CA PHE A 15 22.36 -2.38 -3.63
C PHE A 15 22.95 -3.54 -2.81
N VAL A 16 24.27 -3.75 -2.87
CA VAL A 16 24.98 -4.74 -2.04
C VAL A 16 24.99 -4.30 -0.57
N ILE A 17 25.19 -3.00 -0.30
CA ILE A 17 25.10 -2.43 1.06
C ILE A 17 23.65 -2.48 1.58
N LEU A 18 22.65 -2.19 0.74
CA LEU A 18 21.23 -2.33 1.09
C LEU A 18 20.84 -3.79 1.34
N ARG A 19 21.43 -4.73 0.58
CA ARG A 19 21.24 -6.17 0.74
C ARG A 19 21.94 -6.73 1.98
N SER A 20 22.95 -6.05 2.52
CA SER A 20 23.52 -6.36 3.83
C SER A 20 22.50 -6.14 4.96
N ASP A 21 21.49 -5.27 4.76
CA ASP A 21 20.34 -5.12 5.65
C ASP A 21 19.08 -5.78 5.10
N LYS A 22 19.07 -7.11 5.15
CA LYS A 22 17.85 -7.92 4.95
C LYS A 22 16.66 -7.39 5.75
N GLN A 23 16.93 -6.74 6.89
CA GLN A 23 15.92 -6.16 7.75
C GLN A 23 15.17 -4.96 7.14
N LEU A 24 15.84 -4.13 6.33
CA LEU A 24 15.21 -3.00 5.65
C LEU A 24 14.34 -3.46 4.46
N MET A 25 14.75 -4.53 3.77
CA MET A 25 13.97 -5.13 2.68
C MET A 25 12.68 -5.83 3.15
N LEU A 26 12.54 -6.14 4.44
CA LEU A 26 11.30 -6.72 4.97
C LEU A 26 10.13 -5.75 4.86
N PHE A 27 10.31 -4.44 5.10
CA PHE A 27 9.20 -3.49 5.07
C PHE A 27 8.53 -3.37 3.69
N PRO A 28 9.25 -3.20 2.56
CA PRO A 28 8.62 -3.13 1.24
C PRO A 28 7.96 -4.45 0.84
N ILE A 29 8.58 -5.59 1.17
CA ILE A 29 8.03 -6.91 0.83
C ILE A 29 6.75 -7.17 1.61
N LEU A 30 6.74 -6.94 2.93
CA LEU A 30 5.53 -7.07 3.75
C LEU A 30 4.45 -6.09 3.30
N SER A 31 4.81 -4.84 2.95
CA SER A 31 3.87 -3.87 2.39
C SER A 31 3.18 -4.38 1.13
N ALA A 32 3.96 -4.90 0.16
CA ALA A 32 3.43 -5.45 -1.08
C ALA A 32 2.49 -6.65 -0.82
N ILE A 33 2.91 -7.57 0.05
CA ILE A 33 2.09 -8.73 0.42
C ILE A 33 0.79 -8.29 1.11
N SER A 34 0.87 -7.36 2.07
CA SER A 34 -0.31 -6.82 2.76
C SER A 34 -1.27 -6.12 1.80
N CYS A 35 -0.75 -5.33 0.84
CA CYS A 35 -1.58 -4.70 -0.20
C CYS A 35 -2.28 -5.75 -1.07
N LEU A 36 -1.58 -6.82 -1.48
CA LEU A 36 -2.16 -7.90 -2.26
C LEU A 36 -3.26 -8.65 -1.49
N ILE A 37 -3.02 -8.95 -0.21
CA ILE A 37 -4.00 -9.63 0.65
C ILE A 37 -5.25 -8.76 0.82
N VAL A 38 -5.08 -7.47 1.13
CA VAL A 38 -6.22 -6.56 1.31
C VAL A 38 -6.98 -6.37 0.00
N THR A 39 -6.27 -6.25 -1.12
CA THR A 39 -6.89 -6.22 -2.45
C THR A 39 -7.68 -7.49 -2.73
N ALA A 40 -7.13 -8.67 -2.44
CA ALA A 40 -7.81 -9.94 -2.66
C ALA A 40 -9.07 -10.08 -1.77
N ILE A 41 -8.98 -9.70 -0.49
CA ILE A 41 -10.11 -9.75 0.45
C ILE A 41 -11.22 -8.80 0.00
N ILE A 42 -10.89 -7.55 -0.33
CA ILE A 42 -11.90 -6.56 -0.74
C ILE A 42 -12.47 -6.88 -2.12
N ALA A 43 -11.66 -7.33 -3.08
CA ALA A 43 -12.14 -7.73 -4.39
C ALA A 43 -13.09 -8.94 -4.31
N THR A 44 -12.72 -9.95 -3.52
CA THR A 44 -13.54 -11.16 -3.34
C THR A 44 -14.82 -10.85 -2.55
N GLY A 45 -14.69 -10.15 -1.42
CA GLY A 45 -15.83 -9.74 -0.59
C GLY A 45 -16.77 -8.78 -1.31
N GLY A 46 -16.23 -7.81 -2.04
CA GLY A 46 -16.99 -6.88 -2.88
C GLY A 46 -17.79 -7.62 -3.95
N THR A 47 -17.17 -8.60 -4.64
CA THR A 47 -17.87 -9.41 -5.65
C THR A 47 -19.02 -10.22 -5.04
N LEU A 48 -18.83 -10.84 -3.87
CA LEU A 48 -19.88 -11.58 -3.16
C LEU A 48 -21.05 -10.68 -2.75
N LEU A 49 -20.76 -9.48 -2.24
CA LEU A 49 -21.79 -8.50 -1.85
C LEU A 49 -22.56 -7.95 -3.06
N MET A 50 -21.92 -7.87 -4.24
CA MET A 50 -22.56 -7.42 -5.47
C MET A 50 -23.31 -8.52 -6.22
N MET A 51 -23.07 -9.80 -5.88
CA MET A 51 -23.71 -10.95 -6.52
C MET A 51 -25.25 -10.86 -6.60
N PRO A 52 -25.99 -10.53 -5.52
CA PRO A 52 -27.45 -10.39 -5.59
C PRO A 52 -27.92 -9.22 -6.49
N SER A 53 -27.17 -8.13 -6.57
CA SER A 53 -27.45 -7.03 -7.50
C SER A 53 -27.16 -7.36 -8.96
N ILE A 54 -26.16 -8.22 -9.21
CA ILE A 54 -25.83 -8.72 -10.54
C ILE A 54 -26.89 -9.70 -11.04
N THR A 55 -27.37 -10.61 -10.18
CA THR A 55 -28.40 -11.59 -10.53
C THR A 55 -29.75 -10.94 -10.79
N THR A 56 -30.13 -9.92 -10.00
CA THR A 56 -31.37 -9.15 -10.23
C THR A 56 -31.30 -8.31 -11.51
N ALA A 57 -30.18 -7.66 -11.81
CA ALA A 57 -29.99 -6.94 -13.08
C ALA A 57 -30.07 -7.89 -14.30
N ALA A 58 -29.45 -9.07 -14.20
CA ALA A 58 -29.50 -10.09 -15.24
C ALA A 58 -30.92 -10.65 -15.44
N ALA A 59 -31.68 -10.84 -14.36
CA ALA A 59 -33.08 -11.27 -14.42
C ALA A 59 -34.00 -10.24 -15.09
N ASN A 60 -33.68 -8.95 -14.96
CA ASN A 60 -34.43 -7.84 -15.54
C ASN A 60 -34.01 -7.51 -16.99
N GLY A 61 -33.03 -8.22 -17.56
CA GLY A 61 -32.51 -7.96 -18.91
C GLY A 61 -31.65 -6.69 -19.02
N GLU A 62 -31.28 -6.06 -17.91
CA GLU A 62 -30.46 -4.85 -17.88
C GLU A 62 -28.97 -5.20 -17.86
N ARG A 63 -28.14 -4.38 -18.53
CA ARG A 63 -26.68 -4.47 -18.40
C ARG A 63 -26.28 -3.90 -17.04
N PHE A 64 -25.77 -4.76 -16.16
CA PHE A 64 -25.17 -4.33 -14.90
C PHE A 64 -24.05 -3.34 -15.18
N GLN A 65 -24.22 -2.09 -14.72
CA GLN A 65 -23.23 -1.03 -14.83
C GLN A 65 -22.59 -0.82 -13.45
N PRO A 66 -21.46 -1.51 -13.14
CA PRO A 66 -20.85 -1.48 -11.81
C PRO A 66 -20.49 -0.06 -11.36
N ASN A 67 -20.08 0.81 -12.30
CA ASN A 67 -19.68 2.19 -12.01
C ASN A 67 -20.80 3.07 -11.42
N HIS A 68 -22.08 2.72 -11.60
CA HIS A 68 -23.19 3.52 -11.08
C HIS A 68 -23.68 3.06 -9.70
N SER A 69 -23.21 1.91 -9.21
CA SER A 69 -23.60 1.42 -7.89
C SER A 69 -22.84 2.18 -6.80
N PRO A 70 -23.53 2.87 -5.87
CA PRO A 70 -22.88 3.52 -4.73
C PRO A 70 -22.03 2.54 -3.91
N MET A 71 -22.42 1.27 -3.87
CA MET A 71 -21.72 0.20 -3.18
C MET A 71 -20.37 -0.14 -3.85
N PHE A 72 -20.28 -0.05 -5.18
CA PHE A 72 -19.04 -0.27 -5.92
C PHE A 72 -18.05 0.89 -5.71
N LEU A 73 -18.56 2.13 -5.78
CA LEU A 73 -17.78 3.34 -5.48
C LEU A 73 -17.25 3.33 -4.04
N LEU A 74 -18.09 2.96 -3.06
CA LEU A 74 -17.67 2.84 -1.66
C LEU A 74 -16.64 1.71 -1.47
N GLY A 75 -16.82 0.58 -2.15
CA GLY A 75 -15.86 -0.53 -2.15
C GLY A 75 -14.50 -0.12 -2.71
N MET A 76 -14.48 0.56 -3.86
CA MET A 76 -13.28 1.14 -4.44
C MET A 76 -12.63 2.15 -3.50
N PHE A 77 -13.39 3.10 -2.95
CA PHE A 77 -12.87 4.08 -2.01
C PHE A 77 -12.18 3.41 -0.81
N THR A 78 -12.85 2.44 -0.20
CA THR A 78 -12.33 1.68 0.94
C THR A 78 -11.05 0.93 0.57
N MET A 79 -11.01 0.30 -0.62
CA MET A 79 -9.81 -0.35 -1.14
C MET A 79 -8.65 0.63 -1.29
N TYR A 80 -8.90 1.83 -1.82
CA TYR A 80 -7.86 2.86 -1.96
C TYR A 80 -7.36 3.33 -0.59
N VAL A 81 -8.26 3.68 0.33
CA VAL A 81 -7.90 4.08 1.71
C VAL A 81 -7.05 3.00 2.39
N ALA A 82 -7.48 1.73 2.31
CA ALA A 82 -6.80 0.63 2.97
C ALA A 82 -5.40 0.39 2.39
N ASN A 83 -5.24 0.40 1.05
CA ASN A 83 -3.93 0.26 0.43
C ASN A 83 -3.01 1.43 0.76
N TYR A 84 -3.51 2.68 0.70
CA TYR A 84 -2.72 3.85 1.07
C TYR A 84 -2.28 3.80 2.53
N PHE A 85 -3.17 3.39 3.43
CA PHE A 85 -2.85 3.21 4.84
C PHE A 85 -1.69 2.21 5.03
N ILE A 86 -1.75 1.05 4.38
CA ILE A 86 -0.70 0.03 4.44
C ILE A 86 0.62 0.59 3.90
N ILE A 87 0.61 1.21 2.72
CA ILE A 87 1.82 1.75 2.09
C ILE A 87 2.47 2.80 2.99
N VAL A 88 1.70 3.77 3.49
CA VAL A 88 2.22 4.83 4.35
C VAL A 88 2.69 4.25 5.68
N PHE A 89 2.00 3.26 6.24
CA PHE A 89 2.41 2.59 7.48
C PHE A 89 3.80 1.95 7.36
N PHE A 90 4.03 1.14 6.33
CA PHE A 90 5.32 0.51 6.12
C PHE A 90 6.41 1.52 5.71
N ASN A 91 6.06 2.60 5.00
CA ASN A 91 7.00 3.67 4.68
C ASN A 91 7.45 4.41 5.94
N VAL A 92 6.54 4.73 6.87
CA VAL A 92 6.90 5.35 8.16
C VAL A 92 7.83 4.44 8.96
N ALA A 93 7.55 3.13 8.99
CA ALA A 93 8.40 2.16 9.67
C ALA A 93 9.81 2.10 9.06
N LEU A 94 9.90 2.03 7.71
CA LEU A 94 11.16 1.99 6.98
C LEU A 94 11.99 3.27 7.19
N VAL A 95 11.35 4.43 7.07
CA VAL A 95 12.01 5.73 7.27
C VAL A 95 12.51 5.87 8.71
N GLY A 96 11.75 5.39 9.70
CA GLY A 96 12.16 5.38 11.10
C GLY A 96 13.42 4.56 11.35
N VAL A 97 13.46 3.32 10.85
CA VAL A 97 14.64 2.45 10.99
C VAL A 97 15.83 3.00 10.22
N ALA A 98 15.62 3.52 9.01
CA ALA A 98 16.68 4.15 8.22
C ALA A 98 17.27 5.37 8.95
N ASN A 99 16.44 6.25 9.51
CA ASN A 99 16.90 7.42 10.25
C ASN A 99 17.71 7.02 11.50
N SER A 100 17.25 6.01 12.25
CA SER A 100 17.99 5.51 13.42
C SER A 100 19.37 4.97 13.04
N ARG A 101 19.47 4.19 11.95
CA ARG A 101 20.76 3.65 11.47
C ARG A 101 21.71 4.75 10.99
N LEU A 102 21.20 5.81 10.37
CA LEU A 102 21.99 6.98 10.00
C LEU A 102 22.56 7.71 11.22
N MET A 103 21.85 7.69 12.35
CA MET A 103 22.29 8.27 13.62
C MET A 103 23.20 7.31 14.43
N GLY A 104 23.58 6.16 13.87
CA GLY A 104 24.39 5.15 14.57
C GLY A 104 23.61 4.24 15.52
N GLY A 105 22.27 4.29 15.48
CA GLY A 105 21.39 3.41 16.24
C GLY A 105 21.29 1.99 15.65
N ASN A 106 20.83 1.04 16.46
CA ASN A 106 20.72 -0.38 16.12
C ASN A 106 19.26 -0.87 15.98
N TRP A 107 18.35 0.03 15.57
CA TRP A 107 16.93 -0.29 15.49
C TRP A 107 16.64 -1.49 14.58
N THR A 108 15.75 -2.33 15.08
CA THR A 108 15.31 -3.54 14.44
C THR A 108 13.99 -3.34 13.69
N PHE A 109 13.55 -4.39 12.98
CA PHE A 109 12.24 -4.42 12.33
C PHE A 109 11.09 -4.13 13.31
N ARG A 110 11.18 -4.68 14.54
CA ARG A 110 10.17 -4.50 15.58
C ARG A 110 10.04 -3.03 15.99
N ASP A 111 11.17 -2.35 16.17
CA ASP A 111 11.19 -0.93 16.55
C ASP A 111 10.55 -0.05 15.47
N GLY A 112 10.79 -0.39 14.19
CA GLY A 112 10.13 0.28 13.06
C GLY A 112 8.61 0.09 13.05
N ILE A 113 8.13 -1.14 13.29
CA ILE A 113 6.69 -1.42 13.38
C ILE A 113 6.07 -0.74 14.59
N GLU A 114 6.75 -0.72 15.74
CA GLU A 114 6.28 -0.04 16.95
C GLU A 114 6.16 1.47 16.74
N LEU A 115 7.14 2.11 16.08
CA LEU A 115 7.06 3.51 15.69
C LEU A 115 5.85 3.77 14.79
N ALA A 116 5.65 2.95 13.75
CA ALA A 116 4.52 3.10 12.86
C ALA A 116 3.18 2.90 13.60
N TRP A 117 3.13 1.96 14.55
CA TRP A 117 1.94 1.71 15.38
C TRP A 117 1.62 2.88 16.31
N ALA A 118 2.64 3.50 16.90
CA ALA A 118 2.49 4.71 17.71
C ALA A 118 1.92 5.88 16.89
N ARG A 119 2.18 5.91 15.58
CA ARG A 119 1.70 6.95 14.64
C ARG A 119 0.49 6.56 13.81
N LYS A 120 -0.19 5.45 14.12
CA LYS A 120 -1.32 4.92 13.34
C LYS A 120 -2.43 5.95 13.09
N GLY A 121 -2.71 6.83 14.07
CA GLY A 121 -3.73 7.88 13.93
C GLY A 121 -3.38 8.90 12.85
N THR A 122 -2.14 9.40 12.85
CA THR A 122 -1.65 10.32 11.82
C THR A 122 -1.58 9.64 10.46
N ILE A 123 -1.13 8.38 10.40
CA ILE A 123 -1.09 7.59 9.15
C ILE A 123 -2.50 7.43 8.57
N LEU A 124 -3.49 7.18 9.42
CA LEU A 124 -4.89 7.05 9.02
C LEU A 124 -5.45 8.37 8.49
N GLN A 125 -5.17 9.50 9.14
CA GLN A 125 -5.55 10.83 8.64
C GLN A 125 -4.95 11.10 7.24
N TRP A 126 -3.67 10.79 7.05
CA TRP A 126 -3.02 10.93 5.74
C TRP A 126 -3.61 9.98 4.70
N ALA A 127 -3.96 8.74 5.07
CA ALA A 127 -4.60 7.80 4.16
C ALA A 127 -5.98 8.29 3.70
N PHE A 128 -6.76 8.92 4.58
CA PHE A 128 -8.03 9.54 4.22
C PHE A 128 -7.83 10.70 3.22
N VAL A 129 -6.89 11.60 3.48
CA VAL A 129 -6.59 12.72 2.57
C VAL A 129 -6.09 12.21 1.22
N ALA A 130 -5.20 11.22 1.22
CA ALA A 130 -4.69 10.64 -0.02
C ALA A 130 -5.79 9.93 -0.83
N ALA A 131 -6.72 9.24 -0.16
CA ALA A 131 -7.83 8.57 -0.83
C ALA A 131 -8.86 9.55 -1.40
N THR A 132 -9.19 10.63 -0.69
CA THR A 132 -10.10 11.65 -1.20
C THR A 132 -9.49 12.35 -2.42
N VAL A 133 -8.24 12.78 -2.33
CA VAL A 133 -7.51 13.38 -3.47
C VAL A 133 -7.39 12.38 -4.63
N GLY A 134 -7.09 11.12 -4.32
CA GLY A 134 -6.97 10.05 -5.30
C GLY A 134 -8.26 9.79 -6.07
N MET A 135 -9.42 9.84 -5.42
CA MET A 135 -10.71 9.74 -6.11
C MET A 135 -11.02 10.97 -6.94
N ILE A 136 -10.73 12.18 -6.43
CA ILE A 136 -10.97 13.45 -7.14
C ILE A 136 -10.10 13.57 -8.41
N LEU A 137 -8.86 13.06 -8.38
CA LEU A 137 -8.00 13.06 -9.57
C LEU A 137 -8.39 11.98 -10.61
N ARG A 138 -9.23 11.02 -10.22
CA ARG A 138 -9.67 9.91 -11.08
C ARG A 138 -11.08 10.12 -11.65
N THR A 139 -11.76 11.19 -11.24
CA THR A 139 -12.99 11.73 -11.85
C THR A 139 -12.64 12.78 -12.89
#